data_AF-A0A936MZA8-F1
#
_entry.id   AF-A0A936MZA8-F1
#
_cell.length_a   1.000
_cell.length_b   1.000
_cell.length_c   1.000
_cell.angle_alpha   90.00
_cell.angle_beta   90.00
_cell.angle_gamma   90.00
#
_symmetry.space_group_name_H-M   'P 1'
#
loop_
_entity.id
_entity.type
_entity.pdbx_description
1 polymer ?
#
loop_
_entity_poly.entity_id
_entity_poly.type
_entity_poly.pdbx_seq_one_letter_code
_entity_poly.pdbx_strand_id
1 'polypeptide(L)'
;MEQRFGAPVDLNGLIFLVGVQELGQHAREFKKDEKVNLMHIGICVLLLPYGYYRELGRDADGWPHFERARDLPPLTDKEQERLMKEALLDYFDH
;
A
#
# COMPACT_ATOMS: atom_id res chain seq x y z
N MET A 1 -15.18 -10.43 -21.26
CA MET A 1 -13.80 -9.88 -21.28
C MET A 1 -13.12 -10.36 -20.01
N GLU A 2 -12.49 -11.53 -20.03
CA GLU A 2 -11.83 -12.14 -18.86
C GLU A 2 -10.52 -12.83 -19.28
N GLN A 3 -9.75 -12.19 -20.15
CA GLN A 3 -8.45 -12.72 -20.56
C GLN A 3 -7.50 -11.55 -20.84
N ARG A 4 -6.68 -11.18 -19.86
CA ARG A 4 -5.39 -10.51 -20.13
C ARG A 4 -4.33 -10.59 -19.02
N PHE A 5 -4.68 -11.02 -17.81
CA PHE A 5 -3.69 -11.31 -16.76
C PHE A 5 -4.00 -12.67 -16.12
N GLY A 6 -3.50 -13.73 -16.75
CA GLY A 6 -3.67 -15.13 -16.29
C GLY A 6 -2.74 -15.54 -15.14
N ALA A 7 -2.13 -14.59 -14.45
CA ALA A 7 -1.46 -14.81 -13.18
C ALA A 7 -2.35 -14.20 -12.08
N PRO A 8 -2.57 -14.88 -10.94
CA PRO A 8 -3.18 -14.22 -9.80
C PRO A 8 -2.39 -12.95 -9.53
N VAL A 9 -3.09 -11.81 -9.55
CA VAL A 9 -2.49 -10.52 -9.21
C VAL A 9 -1.89 -10.67 -7.82
N ASP A 10 -0.56 -10.60 -7.74
CA ASP A 10 0.13 -10.64 -6.46
C ASP A 10 -0.10 -9.29 -5.77
N LEU A 11 -1.18 -9.22 -4.98
CA LEU A 11 -1.54 -8.03 -4.23
C LEU A 11 -0.39 -7.57 -3.35
N ASN A 12 0.36 -8.50 -2.76
CA ASN A 12 1.49 -8.15 -1.92
C ASN A 12 2.60 -7.49 -2.74
N GLY A 13 2.90 -8.04 -3.92
CA GLY A 13 3.85 -7.44 -4.86
C GLY A 13 3.42 -6.04 -5.31
N LEU A 14 2.13 -5.81 -5.58
CA LEU A 14 1.62 -4.49 -5.95
C LEU A 14 1.68 -3.50 -4.78
N ILE A 15 1.24 -3.90 -3.59
CA ILE A 15 1.31 -3.08 -2.37
C ILE A 15 2.77 -2.70 -2.07
N PHE A 16 3.70 -3.65 -2.20
CA PHE A 16 5.12 -3.41 -2.06
C PHE A 16 5.62 -2.38 -3.08
N LEU A 17 5.21 -2.49 -4.34
CA LEU A 17 5.57 -1.55 -5.39
C LEU A 17 5.06 -0.13 -5.09
N VAL A 18 3.82 0.01 -4.60
CA VAL A 18 3.28 1.30 -4.13
C VAL A 18 4.17 1.86 -3.02
N GLY A 19 4.51 1.05 -2.01
CA GLY A 19 5.39 1.49 -0.93
C GLY A 19 6.77 1.96 -1.40
N VAL A 20 7.36 1.28 -2.39
CA VAL A 20 8.66 1.68 -2.98
C VAL A 20 8.53 3.01 -3.74
N GLN A 21 7.45 3.19 -4.50
CA GLN A 21 7.19 4.45 -5.22
C GLN A 21 7.07 5.63 -4.26
N GLU A 22 6.31 5.45 -3.18
CA GLU A 22 6.07 6.48 -2.17
C GLU A 22 7.31 6.83 -1.34
N LEU A 23 8.20 5.86 -1.12
CA LEU A 23 9.50 6.12 -0.51
C LEU A 23 10.42 6.93 -1.46
N GLY A 24 10.28 6.80 -2.77
CA GLY A 24 11.08 7.51 -3.77
C GLY A 24 12.51 6.97 -3.95
N GLN A 25 12.92 5.96 -3.18
CA GLN A 25 14.28 5.40 -3.17
C GLN A 25 14.38 4.11 -4.00
N HIS A 26 14.05 4.20 -5.29
CA HIS A 26 13.89 3.06 -6.20
C HIS A 26 15.15 2.23 -6.49
N ALA A 27 16.35 2.77 -6.22
CA ALA A 27 17.63 2.21 -6.69
C ALA A 27 18.44 1.47 -5.61
N ARG A 28 17.82 1.06 -4.50
CA ARG A 28 18.51 0.37 -3.40
C ARG A 28 17.88 -0.99 -3.08
N GLU A 29 18.69 -1.93 -2.62
CA GLU A 29 18.20 -3.20 -2.09
C GLU A 29 17.64 -3.00 -0.68
N PHE A 30 16.42 -3.46 -0.45
CA PHE A 30 15.76 -3.38 0.85
C PHE A 30 16.01 -4.65 1.68
N LYS A 31 16.38 -4.48 2.94
CA LYS A 31 16.45 -5.56 3.93
C LYS A 31 15.05 -6.11 4.23
N LYS A 32 14.98 -7.29 4.84
CA LYS A 32 13.70 -7.95 5.17
C LYS A 32 12.78 -7.04 5.98
N ASP A 33 13.29 -6.35 7.00
CA ASP A 33 12.49 -5.46 7.85
C ASP A 33 12.02 -4.21 7.08
N GLU A 34 12.86 -3.67 6.20
CA GLU A 34 12.50 -2.55 5.34
C GLU A 34 11.41 -2.95 4.35
N LYS A 35 11.40 -4.20 3.86
CA LYS A 35 10.31 -4.70 3.02
C LYS A 35 8.98 -4.74 3.77
N VAL A 36 8.98 -5.12 5.05
CA VAL A 36 7.77 -5.08 5.89
C VAL A 36 7.30 -3.65 6.09
N ASN A 37 8.22 -2.70 6.33
CA ASN A 37 7.87 -1.29 6.44
C ASN A 37 7.29 -0.73 5.13
N LEU A 38 7.86 -1.10 3.98
CA LEU A 38 7.34 -0.71 2.67
C LEU A 38 5.94 -1.27 2.42
N MET A 39 5.66 -2.50 2.84
CA MET A 39 4.31 -3.05 2.79
C MET A 39 3.32 -2.21 3.61
N HIS A 40 3.73 -1.79 4.82
CA HIS A 40 2.90 -0.95 5.66
C HIS A 40 2.67 0.44 5.04
N ILE A 41 3.71 1.05 4.46
CA ILE A 41 3.58 2.32 3.71
C ILE A 41 2.59 2.16 2.56
N GLY A 42 2.72 1.10 1.77
CA GLY A 42 1.80 0.82 0.66
C GLY A 42 0.36 0.74 1.13
N ILE A 43 0.08 0.02 2.21
CA ILE A 43 -1.27 -0.07 2.80
C ILE A 43 -1.75 1.30 3.29
N CYS A 44 -0.91 2.06 4.00
CA CYS A 44 -1.29 3.39 4.49
C CYS A 44 -1.64 4.36 3.36
N VAL A 45 -0.86 4.35 2.28
CA VAL A 45 -1.07 5.20 1.10
C VAL A 45 -2.37 4.82 0.40
N LEU A 46 -2.58 3.52 0.17
CA LEU A 46 -3.81 3.00 -0.46
C LEU A 46 -5.07 3.34 0.34
N LEU A 47 -4.97 3.39 1.67
CA LEU A 47 -6.09 3.67 2.56
C LEU A 47 -6.21 5.15 2.97
N LEU A 48 -5.33 6.02 2.47
CA LEU A 48 -5.35 7.46 2.73
C LEU A 48 -6.59 8.15 2.12
N PRO A 49 -7.00 7.87 0.87
CA PRO A 49 -8.24 8.41 0.29
C PRO A 49 -9.50 7.98 1.04
N TYR A 50 -9.44 6.82 1.69
CA TYR A 50 -10.53 6.24 2.49
C TYR A 50 -10.60 6.85 3.90
N GLY A 51 -9.62 7.66 4.30
CA GLY A 51 -9.58 8.35 5.59
C GLY A 51 -9.23 7.48 6.79
N TYR A 52 -8.69 6.28 6.58
CA TYR A 52 -8.22 5.41 7.67
C TYR A 52 -6.85 5.86 8.19
N TYR A 53 -6.02 6.41 7.31
CA TYR A 53 -4.70 6.93 7.62
C TYR A 53 -4.55 8.38 7.20
N ARG A 54 -3.66 9.09 7.90
CA ARG A 54 -3.27 10.45 7.57
C ARG A 54 -1.75 10.54 7.55
N GLU A 55 -1.21 11.23 6.55
CA GLU A 55 0.21 11.52 6.45
C GLU A 55 0.63 12.49 7.55
N LEU A 56 1.66 12.11 8.32
CA LEU A 56 2.31 12.95 9.34
C LEU A 56 3.52 13.71 8.80
N GLY A 57 4.08 13.25 7.68
CA GLY A 57 5.29 13.79 7.07
C GLY A 57 6.38 12.72 6.95
N ARG A 58 7.61 13.14 6.72
CA ARG A 58 8.77 12.26 6.54
C ARG A 58 9.79 12.46 7.65
N ASP A 59 10.47 11.40 8.05
CA ASP A 59 11.58 11.50 9.00
C ASP A 59 12.90 11.94 8.34
N ALA A 60 13.98 12.00 9.14
CA ALA A 60 15.30 12.40 8.68
C ALA A 60 15.90 11.47 7.61
N ASP A 61 15.45 10.21 7.57
CA ASP A 61 15.88 9.20 6.59
C ASP A 61 14.96 9.18 5.34
N GLY A 62 13.95 10.05 5.31
CA GLY A 62 13.01 10.23 4.21
C GLY A 62 11.81 9.28 4.22
N TRP A 63 11.64 8.49 5.29
CA TRP A 63 10.53 7.55 5.40
C TRP A 63 9.23 8.28 5.73
N PRO A 64 8.15 8.03 4.98
CA PRO A 64 6.84 8.61 5.27
C PRO A 64 6.23 7.94 6.52
N HIS A 65 5.69 8.77 7.40
CA HIS A 65 4.99 8.37 8.61
C HIS A 65 3.51 8.66 8.48
N PHE A 66 2.71 7.74 9.01
CA PHE A 66 1.25 7.82 8.96
C PHE A 66 0.67 7.61 10.35
N GLU A 67 -0.32 8.42 10.70
CA GLU A 67 -1.17 8.17 11.86
C GLU A 67 -2.46 7.46 11.44
N ARG A 68 -2.97 6.60 12.32
CA ARG A 68 -4.30 6.04 12.15
C ARG A 68 -5.34 7.10 12.53
N ALA A 69 -6.08 7.59 11.54
CA ALA A 69 -7.14 8.57 11.74
C ALA A 69 -8.46 7.90 12.15
N ARG A 70 -8.70 6.66 11.71
CA ARG A 70 -9.88 5.86 12.04
C ARG A 70 -9.53 4.38 12.10
N ASP A 71 -10.17 3.65 13.01
CA ASP A 71 -10.08 2.18 13.00
C ASP A 71 -10.81 1.58 11.80
N LEU A 72 -10.16 0.59 11.18
CA LEU A 72 -10.81 -0.23 10.17
C LEU A 72 -11.96 -1.01 10.82
N PRO A 73 -13.13 -1.10 10.15
CA PRO A 73 -14.18 -2.00 10.62
C PRO A 73 -13.66 -3.45 10.64
N PRO A 74 -14.30 -4.36 11.40
CA PRO A 74 -13.97 -5.77 11.30
C PRO A 74 -14.30 -6.27 9.89
N LEU A 75 -13.26 -6.58 9.11
CA LEU A 75 -13.35 -7.07 7.73
C LEU A 75 -12.96 -8.54 7.68
N THR A 76 -13.73 -9.35 6.95
CA THR A 76 -13.36 -10.71 6.57
C THR A 76 -12.22 -10.71 5.55
N ASP A 77 -11.49 -11.82 5.42
CA ASP A 77 -10.37 -11.95 4.46
C ASP A 77 -10.78 -11.55 3.02
N LYS A 78 -12.01 -11.90 2.62
CA LYS A 78 -12.56 -11.53 1.30
C LYS A 78 -12.82 -10.03 1.15
N GLU A 79 -13.30 -9.39 2.22
CA GLU A 79 -13.55 -7.94 2.21
C GLU A 79 -12.25 -7.15 2.26
N GLN A 80 -11.24 -7.64 3.00
CA GLN A 80 -9.89 -7.07 2.97
C GLN A 80 -9.28 -7.19 1.57
N GLU A 81 -9.35 -8.37 0.95
CA GLU A 81 -8.83 -8.56 -0.42
C GLU A 81 -9.52 -7.64 -1.42
N ARG A 82 -10.85 -7.49 -1.32
CA ARG A 82 -11.62 -6.60 -2.17
C ARG A 82 -11.26 -5.13 -1.97
N LEU A 83 -11.19 -4.67 -0.72
CA LEU A 83 -10.81 -3.30 -0.38
C LEU A 83 -9.41 -2.96 -0.94
N MET A 84 -8.45 -3.87 -0.77
CA MET A 84 -7.09 -3.66 -1.28
C MET A 84 -7.05 -3.63 -2.81
N LYS A 85 -7.85 -4.46 -3.49
CA LYS A 85 -7.98 -4.44 -4.95
C LYS A 85 -8.58 -3.12 -5.45
N GLU A 86 -9.67 -2.67 -4.82
CA GLU A 86 -10.32 -1.39 -5.16
C GLU A 86 -9.35 -0.23 -4.96
N ALA A 87 -8.68 -0.16 -3.81
CA ALA A 87 -7.69 0.88 -3.53
C ALA A 87 -6.49 0.86 -4.49
N LEU A 88 -6.03 -0.32 -4.91
CA LEU A 88 -4.95 -0.44 -5.91
C LEU A 88 -5.40 0.05 -7.29
N LEU A 89 -6.64 -0.25 -7.69
CA LEU A 89 -7.20 0.26 -8.94
C LEU A 89 -7.29 1.78 -8.90
N ASP A 90 -7.79 2.36 -7.80
CA ASP A 90 -7.86 3.81 -7.61
C ASP A 90 -6.47 4.46 -7.67
N TYR A 91 -5.45 3.84 -7.07
CA TYR A 91 -4.08 4.35 -7.07
C TYR A 91 -3.45 4.38 -8.47
N PHE A 92 -3.73 3.38 -9.31
CA PHE A 92 -3.14 3.26 -10.66
C PHE A 92 -3.99 3.88 -11.79
N ASP A 93 -5.24 4.27 -11.51
CA ASP A 93 -6.09 5.00 -12.46
C ASP A 93 -5.69 6.49 -12.57
N HIS A 94 -4.87 6.97 -11.63
CA HIS A 94 -4.30 8.32 -11.57
C HIS A 94 -2.82 8.34 -11.98
#